data_AF-Q3YJP8-F1
#
_entry.id   AF-Q3YJP8-F1
#
_cell.length_a   1.000
_cell.length_b   1.000
_cell.length_c   1.000
_cell.angle_alpha   90.00
_cell.angle_beta   90.00
_cell.angle_gamma   90.00
#
_symmetry.space_group_name_H-M   'P 1'
#
loop_
_entity.id
_entity.type
_entity.pdbx_description
1 polymer ?
#
loop_
_entity_poly.entity_id
_entity_poly.type
_entity_poly.pdbx_seq_one_letter_code
_entity_poly.pdbx_strand_id
1 'polypeptide(L)'
;LDGTSTTIRLQVGASYGTNVSGTSNNNNEIKIQLVNTASIMASAGITTTSIGSMKAGGTSGTDAAKTMVSSLDVALKSLNSSRAKLGAQQNRLESTQNNLNNTLENVTAAESRIRDTDVASEMVNLSKMNILVQASQS
;
A
#
# COMPACT_ATOMS: atom_id res chain seq x y z
N LEU A 1 20.36 6.36 6.24
CA LEU A 1 19.53 5.16 6.03
C LEU A 1 20.38 3.96 6.42
N ASP A 2 19.97 3.26 7.48
CA ASP A 2 20.75 2.32 8.31
C ASP A 2 20.96 0.91 7.72
N GLY A 3 20.73 0.72 6.41
CA GLY A 3 20.93 -0.58 5.77
C GLY A 3 19.80 -1.61 6.02
N THR A 4 18.84 -1.31 6.90
CA THR A 4 17.73 -2.22 7.21
C THR A 4 16.58 -2.01 6.22
N SER A 5 15.99 -3.09 5.70
CA SER A 5 14.80 -2.99 4.84
C SER A 5 13.65 -2.37 5.63
N THR A 6 13.28 -1.15 5.30
CA THR A 6 12.14 -0.45 5.91
C THR A 6 10.84 -0.94 5.29
N THR A 7 9.85 -1.27 6.12
CA THR A 7 8.50 -1.60 5.67
C THR A 7 7.62 -0.36 5.76
N ILE A 8 7.05 0.08 4.64
CA ILE A 8 5.98 1.07 4.64
C ILE A 8 4.65 0.33 4.72
N ARG A 9 3.78 0.74 5.64
CA ARG A 9 2.44 0.16 5.82
C ARG A 9 1.42 1.22 5.48
N LEU A 10 0.52 0.91 4.57
CA LEU A 10 -0.60 1.76 4.18
C LEU A 10 -1.89 1.11 4.65
N GLN A 11 -2.61 1.78 5.56
CA GLN A 11 -3.91 1.34 6.02
C GLN A 11 -4.96 1.72 4.97
N VAL A 12 -5.70 0.74 4.44
CA VAL A 12 -6.64 0.96 3.34
C VAL A 12 -8.07 0.49 3.66
N GLY A 13 -8.44 0.46 4.94
CA GLY A 13 -9.79 0.16 5.39
C GLY A 13 -9.97 0.32 6.91
N ALA A 14 -11.21 0.23 7.39
CA ALA A 14 -11.50 0.29 8.82
C ALA A 14 -10.91 -0.94 9.54
N SER A 15 -10.29 -0.71 10.70
CA SER A 15 -9.85 -1.79 11.60
C SER A 15 -11.06 -2.26 12.39
N TYR A 16 -11.79 -3.25 11.90
CA TYR A 16 -12.81 -3.92 12.71
C TYR A 16 -12.11 -4.90 13.65
N GLY A 17 -12.19 -4.62 14.95
CA GLY A 17 -11.42 -5.31 15.97
C GLY A 17 -10.21 -4.48 16.35
N THR A 18 -10.11 -4.23 17.65
CA THR A 18 -8.97 -3.59 18.29
C THR A 18 -7.66 -4.14 17.73
N ASN A 19 -6.62 -3.30 17.77
CA ASN A 19 -5.27 -3.77 18.02
C ASN A 19 -5.30 -4.62 19.31
N VAL A 20 -5.78 -5.87 19.25
CA VAL A 20 -5.47 -6.86 20.26
C VAL A 20 -3.99 -7.09 20.06
N SER A 21 -3.18 -6.53 20.97
CA SER A 21 -1.75 -6.79 21.06
C SER A 21 -1.47 -8.26 20.74
N GLY A 22 -0.90 -8.53 19.56
CA GLY A 22 -0.48 -9.86 19.15
C GLY A 22 -1.20 -10.48 17.94
N THR A 23 -2.38 -10.00 17.51
CA THR A 23 -3.06 -10.57 16.32
C THR A 23 -2.98 -9.61 15.14
N SER A 24 -1.95 -9.79 14.32
CA SER A 24 -1.71 -9.01 13.10
C SER A 24 -2.76 -9.36 12.03
N ASN A 25 -3.91 -8.68 12.03
CA ASN A 25 -4.87 -8.77 10.93
C ASN A 25 -4.30 -8.03 9.70
N ASN A 26 -3.57 -8.77 8.87
CA ASN A 26 -2.81 -8.23 7.73
C ASN A 26 -3.68 -7.92 6.51
N ASN A 27 -5.00 -8.13 6.57
CA ASN A 27 -5.84 -8.11 5.38
C ASN A 27 -6.16 -6.69 4.90
N ASN A 28 -6.17 -5.69 5.79
CA ASN A 28 -6.48 -4.29 5.46
C ASN A 28 -5.25 -3.38 5.34
N GLU A 29 -4.06 -3.97 5.30
CA GLU A 29 -2.81 -3.24 5.10
C GLU A 29 -2.13 -3.61 3.78
N ILE A 30 -1.62 -2.60 3.10
CA ILE A 30 -0.67 -2.77 2.00
C ILE A 30 0.73 -2.54 2.56
N LYS A 31 1.54 -3.61 2.56
CA LYS A 31 2.93 -3.59 3.03
C LYS A 31 3.86 -3.46 1.83
N ILE A 32 4.62 -2.38 1.79
CA ILE A 32 5.63 -2.10 0.78
C ILE A 32 7.00 -2.30 1.45
N GLN A 33 7.67 -3.40 1.11
CA GLN A 33 9.04 -3.63 1.55
C GLN A 33 9.98 -2.78 0.70
N LEU A 34 10.64 -1.80 1.32
CA LEU A 34 11.64 -1.01 0.62
C LEU A 34 12.94 -1.82 0.51
N VAL A 35 13.45 -1.91 -0.71
CA VAL A 35 14.59 -2.76 -1.05
C VAL A 35 15.89 -2.06 -0.71
N ASN A 36 16.74 -2.69 0.09
CA ASN A 36 18.10 -2.23 0.30
C ASN A 36 19.05 -2.95 -0.67
N THR A 37 19.56 -2.21 -1.67
CA THR A 37 20.44 -2.79 -2.70
C THR A 37 21.76 -3.30 -2.11
N ALA A 38 22.33 -2.63 -1.10
CA ALA A 38 23.56 -3.09 -0.44
C ALA A 38 23.37 -4.45 0.25
N SER A 39 22.21 -4.69 0.88
CA SER A 39 21.87 -5.98 1.49
C SER A 39 21.72 -7.10 0.46
N ILE A 40 21.12 -6.80 -0.71
CA ILE A 40 21.01 -7.76 -1.81
C ILE A 40 22.41 -8.12 -2.33
N MET A 41 23.25 -7.11 -2.58
CA MET A 41 24.61 -7.30 -3.07
C MET A 41 25.45 -8.14 -2.09
N ALA A 42 25.39 -7.82 -0.80
CA ALA A 42 26.09 -8.57 0.25
C ALA A 42 25.58 -10.03 0.35
N SER A 43 24.26 -10.24 0.30
CA SER A 43 23.66 -11.59 0.33
C SER A 43 24.01 -12.44 -0.90
N ALA A 44 24.28 -11.80 -2.03
CA ALA A 44 24.74 -12.45 -3.25
C ALA A 44 26.26 -12.72 -3.27
N GLY A 45 26.98 -12.34 -2.21
CA GLY A 45 28.44 -12.50 -2.11
C GLY A 45 29.25 -11.39 -2.77
N ILE A 46 28.60 -10.29 -3.17
CA ILE A 46 29.27 -9.13 -3.75
C ILE A 46 29.69 -8.21 -2.62
N THR A 47 30.95 -8.33 -2.24
CA THR A 47 31.59 -7.58 -1.15
C THR A 47 32.82 -6.88 -1.70
N THR A 48 33.34 -5.91 -0.96
CA THR A 48 34.60 -5.24 -1.31
C THR A 48 35.75 -6.25 -1.45
N THR A 49 35.74 -7.31 -0.65
CA THR A 49 36.71 -8.40 -0.74
C THR A 49 36.55 -9.20 -2.03
N SER A 50 35.33 -9.63 -2.40
CA SER A 50 35.15 -10.42 -3.62
C SER A 50 35.45 -9.62 -4.89
N ILE A 51 35.18 -8.31 -4.88
CA ILE A 51 35.59 -7.39 -5.95
C ILE A 51 37.12 -7.23 -5.97
N GLY A 52 37.77 -7.09 -4.81
CA GLY A 52 39.23 -6.96 -4.71
C GLY A 52 40.01 -8.22 -5.12
N SER A 53 39.39 -9.39 -5.07
CA SER A 53 39.94 -10.66 -5.53
C SER A 53 40.00 -10.78 -7.06
N MET A 54 39.24 -9.96 -7.80
CA MET A 54 39.22 -9.98 -9.26
C MET A 54 40.51 -9.35 -9.81
N LYS A 55 41.19 -10.03 -10.73
CA LYS A 55 42.40 -9.55 -11.40
C LYS A 55 42.36 -9.88 -12.89
N ALA A 56 42.94 -9.02 -13.71
CA ALA A 56 42.99 -9.18 -15.17
C ALA A 56 43.86 -10.36 -15.65
N GLY A 57 44.63 -10.99 -14.74
CA GLY A 57 45.51 -12.11 -15.07
C GLY A 57 45.68 -13.09 -13.91
N GLY A 58 46.08 -14.32 -14.25
CA GLY A 58 46.19 -15.45 -13.32
C GLY A 58 44.88 -16.21 -13.14
N THR A 59 44.97 -17.54 -13.00
CA THR A 59 43.81 -18.44 -12.85
C THR A 59 42.88 -18.02 -11.71
N SER A 60 43.44 -17.64 -10.56
CA SER A 60 42.67 -17.16 -9.41
C SER A 60 41.89 -15.86 -9.70
N GLY A 61 42.44 -14.94 -10.49
CA GLY A 61 41.78 -13.69 -10.87
C GLY A 61 40.61 -13.93 -11.84
N THR A 62 40.82 -14.82 -12.81
CA THR A 62 39.77 -15.20 -13.78
C THR A 62 38.64 -16.00 -13.13
N ASP A 63 38.94 -16.85 -12.16
CA ASP A 63 37.91 -17.62 -11.46
C ASP A 63 37.10 -16.74 -10.50
N ALA A 64 37.74 -15.79 -9.80
CA ALA A 64 37.04 -14.78 -9.01
C ALA A 64 36.07 -13.94 -9.87
N ALA A 65 36.47 -13.59 -11.10
CA ALA A 65 35.59 -12.87 -12.02
C ALA A 65 34.38 -13.71 -12.47
N LYS A 66 34.56 -15.01 -12.76
CA LYS A 66 33.43 -15.92 -13.07
C LYS A 66 32.46 -16.05 -11.89
N THR A 67 33.00 -16.17 -10.66
CA THR A 67 32.18 -16.17 -9.45
C THR A 67 31.41 -14.86 -9.31
N MET A 68 32.04 -13.71 -9.57
CA MET A 68 31.38 -12.41 -9.51
C MET A 68 30.21 -12.31 -10.50
N VAL A 69 30.35 -12.82 -11.73
CA VAL A 69 29.24 -12.86 -12.70
C VAL A 69 28.08 -13.69 -12.16
N SER A 70 28.36 -14.85 -11.57
CA SER A 70 27.32 -15.69 -10.96
C SER A 70 26.64 -15.00 -9.77
N SER A 71 27.41 -14.30 -8.94
CA SER A 71 26.89 -13.47 -7.84
C SER A 71 26.00 -12.33 -8.35
N LEU A 72 26.38 -11.66 -9.45
CA LEU A 72 25.56 -10.62 -10.07
C LEU A 72 24.23 -11.17 -10.57
N ASP A 73 24.20 -12.36 -11.17
CA ASP A 73 22.96 -13.00 -11.59
C ASP A 73 22.02 -13.28 -10.41
N VAL A 74 22.56 -13.72 -9.27
CA VAL A 74 21.78 -13.91 -8.03
C VAL A 74 21.24 -12.58 -7.51
N ALA A 75 22.08 -11.54 -7.46
CA ALA A 75 21.67 -10.21 -7.02
C ALA A 75 20.56 -9.65 -7.92
N LEU A 76 20.70 -9.77 -9.24
CA LEU A 76 19.70 -9.32 -10.22
C LEU A 76 18.38 -10.09 -10.10
N LYS A 77 18.43 -11.41 -9.89
CA LYS A 77 17.21 -12.21 -9.63
C LYS A 77 16.49 -11.74 -8.37
N SER A 78 17.22 -11.46 -7.30
CA SER A 78 16.64 -10.94 -6.05
C SER A 78 16.02 -9.55 -6.24
N LEU A 79 16.71 -8.66 -6.97
CA LEU A 79 16.18 -7.34 -7.32
C LEU A 79 14.90 -7.44 -8.16
N ASN A 80 14.90 -8.30 -9.18
CA ASN A 80 13.73 -8.53 -10.03
C ASN A 80 12.55 -9.10 -9.25
N SER A 81 12.79 -10.06 -8.34
CA SER A 81 11.76 -10.56 -7.42
C SER A 81 11.17 -9.44 -6.57
N SER A 82 12.02 -8.53 -6.10
CA SER A 82 11.57 -7.40 -5.29
C SER A 82 10.77 -6.38 -6.11
N ARG A 83 11.17 -6.09 -7.35
CA ARG A 83 10.40 -5.26 -8.29
C ARG A 83 9.04 -5.89 -8.64
N ALA A 84 9.00 -7.20 -8.85
CA ALA A 84 7.75 -7.92 -9.09
C ALA A 84 6.79 -7.80 -7.89
N LYS A 85 7.31 -7.94 -6.66
CA LYS A 85 6.51 -7.72 -5.44
C LYS A 85 5.99 -6.28 -5.36
N LEU A 86 6.81 -5.28 -5.69
CA LEU A 86 6.36 -3.88 -5.73
C LEU A 86 5.26 -3.66 -6.77
N GLY A 87 5.39 -4.24 -7.96
CA GLY A 87 4.35 -4.19 -8.99
C GLY A 87 3.03 -4.83 -8.53
N ALA A 88 3.11 -5.96 -7.82
CA ALA A 88 1.92 -6.58 -7.23
C ALA A 88 1.26 -5.68 -6.16
N GLN A 89 2.05 -5.01 -5.31
CA GLN A 89 1.49 -4.06 -4.35
C GLN A 89 0.90 -2.81 -5.03
N GLN A 90 1.49 -2.34 -6.14
CA GLN A 90 0.91 -1.26 -6.95
C GLN A 90 -0.46 -1.65 -7.52
N ASN A 91 -0.59 -2.86 -8.07
CA ASN A 91 -1.88 -3.35 -8.58
C ASN A 91 -2.94 -3.44 -7.46
N ARG A 92 -2.54 -3.87 -6.26
CA ARG A 92 -3.43 -3.85 -5.09
C ARG A 92 -3.82 -2.42 -4.70
N LEU A 93 -2.87 -1.48 -4.67
CA LEU A 93 -3.16 -0.06 -4.38
C LEU A 93 -4.18 0.51 -5.36
N GLU A 94 -3.99 0.26 -6.65
CA GLU A 94 -4.91 0.72 -7.70
C GLU A 94 -6.30 0.09 -7.53
N SER A 95 -6.36 -1.23 -7.30
CA SER A 95 -7.64 -1.93 -7.07
C SER A 95 -8.35 -1.41 -5.83
N THR A 96 -7.63 -1.17 -4.74
CA THR A 96 -8.20 -0.61 -3.51
C THR A 96 -8.63 0.84 -3.70
N GLN A 97 -7.87 1.65 -4.42
CA GLN A 97 -8.25 3.03 -4.74
C GLN A 97 -9.54 3.08 -5.56
N ASN A 98 -9.65 2.24 -6.59
CA ASN A 98 -10.88 2.11 -7.38
C ASN A 98 -12.07 1.67 -6.52
N ASN A 99 -11.86 0.69 -5.63
CA ASN A 99 -12.90 0.24 -4.70
C ASN A 99 -13.35 1.36 -3.76
N LEU A 100 -12.40 2.10 -3.17
CA LEU A 100 -12.69 3.22 -2.27
C LEU A 100 -13.45 4.35 -2.97
N ASN A 101 -13.11 4.69 -4.22
CA ASN A 101 -13.87 5.68 -4.99
C ASN A 101 -15.31 5.24 -5.23
N ASN A 102 -15.53 3.98 -5.60
CA ASN A 102 -16.89 3.45 -5.78
C ASN A 102 -17.67 3.47 -4.46
N THR A 103 -17.02 3.11 -3.34
CA THR A 103 -17.66 3.20 -2.02
C THR A 103 -17.97 4.64 -1.65
N LEU A 104 -17.06 5.57 -1.91
CA LEU A 104 -17.26 7.01 -1.67
C LEU A 104 -18.46 7.54 -2.45
N GLU A 105 -18.59 7.20 -3.74
CA GLU A 105 -19.72 7.58 -4.58
C GLU A 105 -21.04 7.03 -4.03
N ASN A 106 -21.08 5.75 -3.68
CA ASN A 106 -22.27 5.12 -3.12
C ASN A 106 -22.67 5.71 -1.76
N VAL A 107 -21.70 5.98 -0.88
CA VAL A 107 -21.94 6.59 0.44
C VAL A 107 -22.42 8.04 0.28
N THR A 108 -21.81 8.80 -0.61
CA THR A 108 -22.23 10.19 -0.89
C THR A 108 -23.64 10.24 -1.45
N ALA A 109 -23.99 9.31 -2.36
CA ALA A 109 -25.35 9.21 -2.90
C ALA A 109 -26.37 8.80 -1.82
N ALA A 110 -26.01 7.86 -0.93
CA ALA A 110 -26.85 7.48 0.20
C ALA A 110 -27.04 8.65 1.18
N GLU A 111 -25.97 9.38 1.49
CA GLU A 111 -26.01 10.58 2.34
C GLU A 111 -26.89 11.68 1.73
N SER A 112 -26.80 11.91 0.40
CA SER A 112 -27.68 12.85 -0.30
C SER A 112 -29.15 12.45 -0.16
N ARG A 113 -29.50 11.17 -0.35
CA ARG A 113 -30.88 10.70 -0.21
C ARG A 113 -31.40 10.85 1.22
N ILE A 114 -30.56 10.57 2.22
CA ILE A 114 -30.93 10.74 3.64
C ILE A 114 -31.17 12.23 3.92
N ARG A 115 -30.23 13.11 3.56
CA ARG A 115 -30.40 14.57 3.73
C ARG A 115 -31.62 15.11 3.02
N ASP A 116 -31.85 14.73 1.77
CA ASP A 116 -33.00 15.21 1.00
C ASP A 116 -34.33 14.73 1.62
N THR A 117 -34.37 13.51 2.17
CA THR A 117 -35.56 12.98 2.86
C THR A 117 -35.82 13.71 4.17
N ASP A 118 -34.77 13.97 4.96
CA ASP A 118 -34.87 14.70 6.22
C ASP A 118 -35.33 16.15 5.98
N VAL A 119 -34.75 16.81 4.97
CA VAL A 119 -35.16 18.17 4.55
C VAL A 119 -36.59 18.18 4.03
N ALA A 120 -37.01 17.19 3.24
CA ALA A 120 -38.39 17.09 2.76
C ALA A 120 -39.38 16.91 3.91
N SER A 121 -39.05 16.09 4.91
CA SER A 121 -39.89 15.88 6.10
C SER A 121 -40.04 17.16 6.92
N GLU A 122 -38.95 17.90 7.11
CA GLU A 122 -38.98 19.19 7.81
C GLU A 122 -39.79 20.24 7.05
N MET A 123 -39.66 20.29 5.72
CA MET A 123 -40.46 21.19 4.86
C MET A 123 -41.95 20.85 4.89
N VAL A 124 -42.32 19.57 4.96
CA VAL A 124 -43.72 19.14 5.12
C VAL A 124 -44.26 19.56 6.49
N ASN A 125 -43.48 19.39 7.56
CA ASN A 125 -43.86 19.85 8.90
C ASN A 125 -44.01 21.38 8.97
N LEU A 126 -43.06 22.11 8.39
CA LEU A 126 -43.12 23.57 8.28
C LEU A 126 -44.37 24.02 7.50
N SER A 127 -44.66 23.38 6.36
CA SER A 127 -45.86 23.65 5.56
C SER A 127 -47.14 23.37 6.36
N LYS A 128 -47.20 22.23 7.06
CA LYS A 128 -48.32 21.86 7.93
C LYS A 128 -48.54 22.87 9.06
N MET A 129 -47.47 23.33 9.72
CA MET A 129 -47.55 24.37 10.75
C MET A 129 -48.05 25.70 10.19
N ASN A 130 -47.58 26.12 9.01
CA ASN A 130 -48.07 27.35 8.37
C ASN A 130 -49.56 27.27 8.03
N ILE A 131 -50.05 26.13 7.52
CA ILE A 131 -51.48 25.91 7.27
C ILE A 131 -52.29 25.98 8.57
N LEU A 132 -51.80 25.35 9.65
CA LEU A 132 -52.46 25.38 10.97
C LEU A 132 -52.58 26.79 11.55
N VAL A 133 -51.52 27.60 11.41
CA VAL A 133 -51.50 29.00 11.84
C VAL A 133 -52.45 29.86 11.01
N GLN A 134 -52.55 29.63 9.71
CA GLN A 134 -53.52 30.33 8.84
C GLN A 134 -54.97 29.90 9.14
N ALA A 135 -55.22 28.61 9.37
CA ALA A 135 -56.53 28.08 9.73
C ALA A 135 -56.99 28.52 11.14
N SER A 136 -56.06 28.75 12.07
CA SER A 136 -56.39 29.29 13.41
C SER A 136 -56.62 30.80 13.43
N GLN A 137 -56.16 31.52 12.39
CA GLN A 137 -56.37 32.97 12.24
C GLN A 137 -57.53 33.33 11.30
N SER A 138 -58.15 32.33 10.67
CA SER A 138 -59.38 32.46 9.85
C SER A 138 -60.61 32.22 10.71
#